data_AF-A0A8E2FBI7-F1
#
_entry.id   AF-A0A8E2FBI7-F1
#
_cell.length_a   1.000
_cell.length_b   1.000
_cell.length_c   1.000
_cell.angle_alpha   90.00
_cell.angle_beta   90.00
_cell.angle_gamma   90.00
#
_symmetry.space_group_name_H-M   'P 1'
#
loop_
_entity.id
_entity.type
_entity.pdbx_description
1 polymer ?
#
loop_
_entity_poly.entity_id
_entity_poly.type
_entity_poly.pdbx_seq_one_letter_code
_entity_poly.pdbx_strand_id
1 'polypeptide(L)'
;MENTFSFSGYELPVGMSKLIWNFVPVSIESLSSSHELQSIMHISLPLQLYGAAVLGLLSHLCVFIRGEWHMQAPTILILYSILSLLIFLAEIRYGASDVVSSLSKTLLLASSYSTALFTSMVIYRKYFHRLRHFPGPWLAGATKFWHVYQCRDGRNHLLLERLRQQYGPIIRTGPEELTIIDPEMPGAVDGPGNNCSKAIWYDFLLPEIALNTTRSKRDHDTRRRIWDRGFSAKALAYYEERVVEYAETLEARIAELSRRGEPVDVSQWFYWFTFDVMGEFAFAKSFGMLRDEKWHIAVVMLRKAMRLLGPLSPVPWLAQIGFYIAPWMWVVRDWLAMLVWCRERMGERIQMTAAKPDVSHWLIEASRKRNSLEKDREWLNGDAVTIIIAGSPAAGLTLTDGRYIPGGTTIVAPRYSLARLESCYEMPTCFVPERWYSRPEMVRDRRGFAPFALGRYSCVGKALAMSELRFVTALLVSRYDIGFAKGEDGTSVLRELRDQFTAAPGALNLSFQRRGLDGQTG
;
A
#
# COMPACT_ATOMS: atom_id res chain seq x y z
N MET A 1 6.08 32.31 -5.15
CA MET A 1 5.96 31.90 -6.56
C MET A 1 5.07 30.68 -6.59
N GLU A 2 4.03 30.70 -7.42
CA GLU A 2 3.08 29.58 -7.55
C GLU A 2 3.58 28.65 -8.64
N ASN A 3 4.11 27.48 -8.27
CA ASN A 3 4.51 26.47 -9.25
C ASN A 3 3.27 25.74 -9.77
N THR A 4 2.73 26.25 -10.88
CA THR A 4 1.67 25.61 -11.66
C THR A 4 2.21 24.33 -12.33
N PHE A 5 2.07 23.20 -11.64
CA PHE A 5 2.39 21.89 -12.21
C PHE A 5 1.50 21.59 -13.43
N SER A 6 2.09 21.68 -14.63
CA SER A 6 1.42 21.25 -15.86
C SER A 6 1.22 19.74 -15.86
N PHE A 7 -0.04 19.30 -16.02
CA PHE A 7 -0.40 17.88 -16.10
C PHE A 7 -0.30 17.29 -17.52
N SER A 8 0.38 17.97 -18.45
CA SER A 8 0.45 17.61 -19.88
C SER A 8 1.29 16.36 -20.22
N GLY A 9 1.83 15.64 -19.23
CA GLY A 9 2.76 14.52 -19.42
C GLY A 9 2.21 13.13 -19.08
N TYR A 10 0.91 13.00 -18.80
CA TYR A 10 0.31 11.72 -18.38
C TYR A 10 -0.35 10.96 -19.54
N GLU A 11 0.45 10.49 -20.50
CA GLU A 11 -0.03 9.48 -21.44
C GLU A 11 -0.36 8.18 -20.68
N LEU A 12 -1.55 7.63 -20.94
CA LEU A 12 -1.93 6.31 -20.42
C LEU A 12 -0.99 5.24 -21.01
N PRO A 13 -0.53 4.25 -20.22
CA PRO A 13 0.48 3.30 -20.66
C PRO A 13 0.06 2.57 -21.93
N VAL A 14 0.87 2.74 -22.98
CA VAL A 14 0.60 2.38 -24.40
C VAL A 14 0.34 0.87 -24.61
N GLY A 15 0.59 0.02 -23.60
CA GLY A 15 0.19 -1.38 -23.59
C GLY A 15 -1.33 -1.61 -23.50
N MET A 16 -2.10 -0.74 -22.83
CA MET A 16 -3.53 -0.97 -22.61
C MET A 16 -4.41 -0.67 -23.84
N SER A 17 -4.02 0.26 -24.71
CA SER A 17 -4.76 0.54 -25.95
C SER A 17 -4.81 -0.71 -26.85
N LYS A 18 -3.72 -1.48 -26.94
CA LYS A 18 -3.68 -2.75 -27.67
C LYS A 18 -4.59 -3.83 -27.07
N LEU A 19 -4.84 -3.81 -25.75
CA LEU A 19 -5.80 -4.71 -25.10
C LEU A 19 -7.26 -4.33 -25.39
N ILE A 20 -7.56 -3.04 -25.52
CA ILE A 20 -8.89 -2.55 -25.92
C ILE A 20 -9.19 -2.93 -27.37
N TRP A 21 -8.23 -2.78 -28.29
CA TRP A 21 -8.42 -3.12 -29.71
C TRP A 21 -8.41 -4.64 -30.00
N ASN A 22 -7.64 -5.45 -29.27
CA ASN A 22 -7.53 -6.89 -29.54
C ASN A 22 -8.73 -7.73 -29.06
N PHE A 23 -9.71 -7.15 -28.34
CA PHE A 23 -10.90 -7.86 -27.85
C PHE A 23 -12.22 -7.40 -28.47
N VAL A 24 -12.19 -6.59 -29.54
CA VAL A 24 -13.40 -6.18 -30.30
C VAL A 24 -13.32 -6.65 -31.76
N PRO A 25 -13.46 -7.97 -32.04
CA PRO A 25 -13.69 -8.47 -33.39
C PRO A 25 -15.18 -8.33 -33.76
N VAL A 26 -15.68 -7.09 -33.79
CA VAL A 26 -17.05 -6.78 -34.23
C VAL A 26 -17.03 -5.66 -35.27
N SER A 27 -16.98 -6.05 -36.53
CA SER A 27 -17.27 -5.15 -37.66
C SER A 27 -18.74 -4.75 -37.60
N ILE A 28 -19.03 -3.49 -37.28
CA ILE A 28 -20.38 -2.95 -37.09
C ILE A 28 -21.22 -2.96 -38.40
N GLU A 29 -20.59 -3.25 -39.54
CA GLU A 29 -21.22 -3.35 -40.87
C GLU A 29 -22.00 -4.66 -41.13
N SER A 30 -22.05 -5.59 -40.17
CA SER A 30 -22.69 -6.92 -40.35
C SER A 30 -23.96 -7.17 -39.51
N LEU A 31 -24.52 -6.14 -38.86
CA LEU A 31 -25.84 -6.23 -38.21
C LEU A 31 -26.97 -6.18 -39.26
N SER A 32 -27.23 -7.31 -39.90
CA SER A 32 -28.27 -7.45 -40.92
C SER A 32 -29.68 -7.37 -40.34
N SER A 33 -30.49 -6.49 -40.93
CA SER A 33 -31.90 -6.20 -40.62
C SER A 33 -32.16 -5.36 -39.36
N SER A 34 -32.86 -4.23 -39.56
CA SER A 34 -33.51 -3.46 -38.49
C SER A 34 -34.69 -4.22 -37.86
N HIS A 35 -35.24 -5.20 -38.58
CA HIS A 35 -36.40 -6.00 -38.17
C HIS A 35 -36.13 -6.87 -36.94
N GLU A 36 -34.95 -7.51 -36.84
CA GLU A 36 -34.59 -8.31 -35.67
C GLU A 36 -34.50 -7.45 -34.41
N LEU A 37 -33.80 -6.31 -34.48
CA LEU A 37 -33.76 -5.35 -33.37
C LEU A 37 -35.17 -4.87 -33.00
N GLN A 38 -36.00 -4.45 -33.95
CA GLN A 38 -37.39 -4.06 -33.66
C GLN A 38 -38.18 -5.18 -32.96
N SER A 39 -38.03 -6.44 -33.38
CA SER A 39 -38.70 -7.58 -32.74
C SER A 39 -38.26 -7.78 -31.28
N ILE A 40 -36.97 -7.59 -30.97
CA ILE A 40 -36.41 -7.68 -29.61
C ILE A 40 -36.95 -6.54 -28.73
N MET A 41 -37.10 -5.34 -29.29
CA MET A 41 -37.57 -4.16 -28.57
C MET A 41 -39.08 -4.19 -28.27
N HIS A 42 -39.86 -4.93 -29.07
CA HIS A 42 -41.27 -5.25 -28.83
C HIS A 42 -41.50 -6.43 -27.87
N ILE A 43 -40.45 -7.11 -27.39
CA ILE A 43 -40.58 -8.11 -26.31
C ILE A 43 -41.10 -7.43 -25.03
N SER A 44 -42.07 -8.07 -24.36
CA SER A 44 -42.65 -7.55 -23.12
C SER A 44 -41.56 -7.26 -22.06
N LEU A 45 -41.69 -6.09 -21.39
CA LEU A 45 -40.72 -5.63 -20.39
C LEU A 45 -40.41 -6.68 -19.29
N PRO A 46 -41.36 -7.47 -18.74
CA PRO A 46 -41.03 -8.51 -17.76
C PRO A 46 -40.06 -9.56 -18.29
N LEU A 47 -40.19 -9.96 -19.57
CA LEU A 47 -39.30 -10.96 -20.18
C LEU A 47 -37.92 -10.36 -20.49
N GLN A 48 -37.84 -9.09 -20.88
CA GLN A 48 -36.56 -8.38 -21.01
C GLN A 48 -35.84 -8.23 -19.66
N LEU A 49 -36.57 -7.88 -18.58
CA LEU A 49 -36.04 -7.80 -17.22
C LEU A 49 -35.55 -9.16 -16.70
N TYR A 50 -36.28 -10.25 -17.01
CA TYR A 50 -35.84 -11.61 -16.71
C TYR A 50 -34.57 -11.98 -17.48
N GLY A 51 -34.49 -11.67 -18.78
CA GLY A 51 -33.29 -11.86 -19.59
C GLY A 51 -32.07 -11.13 -19.03
N ALA A 52 -32.24 -9.87 -18.62
CA ALA A 52 -31.20 -9.09 -17.94
C ALA A 52 -30.74 -9.74 -16.61
N ALA A 53 -31.67 -10.26 -15.80
CA ALA A 53 -31.34 -10.98 -14.58
C ALA A 53 -30.56 -12.29 -14.84
N VAL A 54 -30.96 -13.07 -15.85
CA VAL A 54 -30.25 -14.29 -16.28
C VAL A 54 -28.84 -13.95 -16.78
N LEU A 55 -28.67 -12.87 -17.55
CA LEU A 55 -27.35 -12.40 -17.98
C LEU A 55 -26.48 -11.94 -16.79
N GLY A 56 -27.06 -11.32 -15.77
CA GLY A 56 -26.36 -10.97 -14.53
C GLY A 56 -25.88 -12.21 -13.75
N LEU A 57 -26.74 -13.22 -13.64
CA LEU A 57 -26.42 -14.51 -13.04
C LEU A 57 -25.28 -15.24 -13.79
N LEU A 58 -25.37 -15.32 -15.12
CA LEU A 58 -24.35 -15.94 -15.97
C LEU A 58 -23.03 -15.16 -15.94
N SER A 59 -23.08 -13.82 -15.93
CA SER A 59 -21.88 -12.98 -15.80
C SER A 59 -21.12 -13.28 -14.51
N HIS A 60 -21.82 -13.53 -13.39
CA HIS A 60 -21.15 -14.02 -12.18
C HIS A 60 -20.57 -15.43 -12.36
N LEU A 61 -21.40 -16.42 -12.71
CA LEU A 61 -21.04 -17.84 -12.68
C LEU A 61 -20.03 -18.27 -13.75
N CYS A 62 -19.98 -17.57 -14.89
CA CYS A 62 -19.05 -17.86 -15.98
C CYS A 62 -17.79 -17.00 -15.92
N VAL A 63 -17.90 -15.74 -15.50
CA VAL A 63 -16.81 -14.74 -15.58
C VAL A 63 -16.32 -14.33 -14.19
N PHE A 64 -17.08 -13.54 -13.44
CA PHE A 64 -16.57 -12.87 -12.24
C PHE A 64 -16.27 -13.78 -11.04
N ILE A 65 -16.70 -15.04 -11.06
CA ILE A 65 -16.34 -16.06 -10.05
C ILE A 65 -14.89 -16.58 -10.21
N ARG A 66 -14.19 -16.22 -11.30
CA ARG A 66 -12.83 -16.70 -11.63
C ARG A 66 -11.86 -15.54 -11.80
N GLY A 67 -10.65 -15.68 -11.27
CA GLY A 67 -9.56 -14.72 -11.49
C GLY A 67 -9.68 -13.40 -10.71
N GLU A 68 -8.77 -12.47 -10.99
CA GLU A 68 -8.65 -11.18 -10.32
C GLU A 68 -9.08 -10.06 -11.29
N TRP A 69 -9.98 -9.18 -10.86
CA TRP A 69 -10.65 -8.17 -11.70
C TRP A 69 -10.36 -6.71 -11.32
N HIS A 70 -9.42 -6.48 -10.39
CA HIS A 70 -9.17 -5.16 -9.79
C HIS A 70 -8.58 -4.14 -10.75
N MET A 71 -7.70 -4.56 -11.68
CA MET A 71 -7.13 -3.68 -12.70
C MET A 71 -8.10 -3.42 -13.86
N GLN A 72 -9.03 -4.34 -14.10
CA GLN A 72 -10.04 -4.29 -15.15
C GLN A 72 -11.28 -3.46 -14.73
N ALA A 73 -11.40 -3.10 -13.46
CA ALA A 73 -12.56 -2.39 -12.92
C ALA A 73 -12.93 -1.08 -13.67
N PRO A 74 -11.98 -0.24 -14.13
CA PRO A 74 -12.30 0.91 -14.98
C PRO A 74 -12.89 0.48 -16.33
N THR A 75 -12.29 -0.53 -16.99
CA THR A 75 -12.74 -1.06 -18.27
C THR A 75 -14.13 -1.69 -18.17
N ILE A 76 -14.40 -2.46 -17.10
CA ILE A 76 -15.72 -3.05 -16.83
C ILE A 76 -16.77 -1.94 -16.66
N LEU A 77 -16.47 -0.90 -15.89
CA LEU A 77 -17.38 0.23 -15.67
C LEU A 77 -17.64 1.02 -16.96
N ILE A 78 -16.62 1.22 -17.80
CA ILE A 78 -16.75 1.87 -19.11
C ILE A 78 -17.60 1.01 -20.06
N LEU A 79 -17.31 -0.29 -20.19
CA LEU A 79 -18.09 -1.21 -21.04
C LEU A 79 -19.55 -1.31 -20.59
N TYR A 80 -19.81 -1.37 -19.29
CA TYR A 80 -21.16 -1.36 -18.73
C TYR A 80 -21.90 -0.04 -19.02
N SER A 81 -21.20 1.09 -18.94
CA SER A 81 -21.76 2.41 -19.26
C SER A 81 -22.07 2.56 -20.75
N ILE A 82 -21.17 2.10 -21.63
CA ILE A 82 -21.37 2.09 -23.08
C ILE A 82 -22.54 1.17 -23.45
N LEU A 83 -22.62 -0.04 -22.90
CA LEU A 83 -23.73 -0.96 -23.14
C LEU A 83 -25.07 -0.37 -22.70
N SER A 84 -25.10 0.28 -21.53
CA SER A 84 -26.30 0.99 -21.04
C SER A 84 -26.72 2.13 -21.98
N LEU A 85 -25.75 2.90 -22.49
CA LEU A 85 -26.01 3.97 -23.45
C LEU A 85 -26.51 3.43 -24.81
N LEU A 86 -25.95 2.31 -25.30
CA LEU A 86 -26.40 1.67 -26.54
C LEU A 86 -27.83 1.12 -26.42
N ILE A 87 -28.19 0.54 -25.27
CA ILE A 87 -29.57 0.11 -24.98
C ILE A 87 -30.52 1.33 -24.99
N PHE A 88 -30.16 2.42 -24.31
CA PHE A 88 -30.96 3.66 -24.29
C PHE A 88 -31.17 4.26 -25.69
N LEU A 89 -30.12 4.31 -26.51
CA LEU A 89 -30.20 4.79 -27.89
C LEU A 89 -31.04 3.84 -28.77
N ALA A 90 -31.00 2.53 -28.54
CA ALA A 90 -31.88 1.58 -29.21
C ALA A 90 -33.36 1.74 -28.81
N GLU A 91 -33.66 1.97 -27.53
CA GLU A 91 -35.03 2.25 -27.06
C GLU A 91 -35.61 3.48 -27.75
N ILE A 92 -34.84 4.59 -27.80
CA ILE A 92 -35.26 5.80 -28.53
C ILE A 92 -35.42 5.54 -30.03
N ARG A 93 -34.51 4.77 -30.66
CA ARG A 93 -34.49 4.60 -32.12
C ARG A 93 -35.51 3.60 -32.65
N TYR A 94 -35.84 2.56 -31.88
CA TYR A 94 -36.65 1.42 -32.33
C TYR A 94 -37.80 1.05 -31.38
N GLY A 95 -37.74 1.40 -30.09
CA GLY A 95 -38.75 1.08 -29.09
C GLY A 95 -40.00 1.98 -29.10
N ALA A 96 -40.10 2.91 -30.06
CA ALA A 96 -41.22 3.84 -30.25
C ALA A 96 -41.64 4.62 -28.98
N SER A 97 -40.72 4.78 -28.04
CA SER A 97 -40.95 5.32 -26.69
C SER A 97 -40.34 6.71 -26.56
N ASP A 98 -40.89 7.55 -25.67
CA ASP A 98 -40.30 8.84 -25.35
C ASP A 98 -38.98 8.70 -24.58
N VAL A 99 -38.26 9.81 -24.42
CA VAL A 99 -36.93 9.83 -23.78
C VAL A 99 -36.97 9.42 -22.29
N VAL A 100 -38.03 9.77 -21.56
CA VAL A 100 -38.18 9.45 -20.13
C VAL A 100 -38.54 7.98 -19.95
N SER A 101 -39.44 7.44 -20.78
CA SER A 101 -39.75 6.00 -20.79
C SER A 101 -38.53 5.17 -21.21
N SER A 102 -37.80 5.59 -22.23
CA SER A 102 -36.58 4.92 -22.71
C SER A 102 -35.47 4.90 -21.63
N LEU A 103 -35.28 6.02 -20.92
CA LEU A 103 -34.34 6.10 -19.80
C LEU A 103 -34.77 5.20 -18.65
N SER A 104 -36.05 5.26 -18.26
CA SER A 104 -36.62 4.46 -17.18
C SER A 104 -36.48 2.96 -17.46
N LYS A 105 -36.79 2.52 -18.68
CA LYS A 105 -36.64 1.14 -19.15
C LYS A 105 -35.19 0.68 -19.11
N THR A 106 -34.27 1.51 -19.59
CA THR A 106 -32.82 1.24 -19.53
C THR A 106 -32.33 1.09 -18.09
N LEU A 107 -32.73 2.00 -17.18
CA LEU A 107 -32.36 1.95 -15.76
C LEU A 107 -32.93 0.72 -15.06
N LEU A 108 -34.15 0.28 -15.41
CA LEU A 108 -34.74 -0.96 -14.89
C LEU A 108 -33.99 -2.21 -15.37
N LEU A 109 -33.62 -2.28 -16.65
CA LEU A 109 -32.81 -3.37 -17.21
C LEU A 109 -31.42 -3.44 -16.54
N ALA A 110 -30.74 -2.31 -16.44
CA ALA A 110 -29.45 -2.14 -15.76
C ALA A 110 -29.53 -2.55 -14.27
N SER A 111 -30.61 -2.18 -13.59
CA SER A 111 -30.88 -2.55 -12.19
C SER A 111 -31.19 -4.03 -12.03
N SER A 112 -31.94 -4.65 -12.95
CA SER A 112 -32.23 -6.09 -12.94
C SER A 112 -30.96 -6.92 -13.08
N TYR A 113 -30.14 -6.61 -14.09
CA TYR A 113 -28.82 -7.21 -14.30
C TYR A 113 -27.93 -7.09 -13.05
N SER A 114 -27.76 -5.87 -12.54
CA SER A 114 -26.90 -5.61 -11.37
C SER A 114 -27.40 -6.30 -10.11
N THR A 115 -28.72 -6.31 -9.88
CA THR A 115 -29.31 -6.96 -8.71
C THR A 115 -29.09 -8.48 -8.77
N ALA A 116 -29.31 -9.11 -9.92
CA ALA A 116 -29.07 -10.54 -10.08
C ALA A 116 -27.58 -10.91 -9.96
N LEU A 117 -26.70 -10.11 -10.57
CA LEU A 117 -25.23 -10.24 -10.49
C LEU A 117 -24.75 -10.20 -9.03
N PHE A 118 -25.05 -9.13 -8.30
CA PHE A 118 -24.57 -8.96 -6.92
C PHE A 118 -25.26 -9.92 -5.94
N THR A 119 -26.54 -10.24 -6.14
CA THR A 119 -27.23 -11.26 -5.32
C THR A 119 -26.58 -12.63 -5.50
N SER A 120 -26.28 -13.03 -6.74
CA SER A 120 -25.57 -14.28 -7.02
C SER A 120 -24.16 -14.31 -6.40
N MET A 121 -23.41 -13.21 -6.49
CA MET A 121 -22.12 -13.07 -5.81
C MET A 121 -22.23 -13.22 -4.29
N VAL A 122 -23.21 -12.59 -3.65
CA VAL A 122 -23.40 -12.66 -2.19
C VAL A 122 -23.81 -14.06 -1.75
N ILE A 123 -24.75 -14.71 -2.45
CA ILE A 123 -25.16 -16.09 -2.19
C ILE A 123 -23.97 -17.04 -2.29
N TYR A 124 -23.18 -16.94 -3.37
CA TYR A 124 -21.98 -17.76 -3.53
C TYR A 124 -20.95 -17.51 -2.42
N ARG A 125 -20.57 -16.24 -2.18
CA ARG A 125 -19.57 -15.86 -1.17
C ARG A 125 -19.97 -16.27 0.26
N LYS A 126 -21.27 -16.32 0.54
CA LYS A 126 -21.82 -16.80 1.82
C LYS A 126 -21.85 -18.32 1.95
N TYR A 127 -22.53 -19.01 1.03
CA TYR A 127 -22.93 -20.41 1.23
C TYR A 127 -22.06 -21.43 0.49
N PHE A 128 -21.38 -21.03 -0.58
CA PHE A 128 -20.67 -21.96 -1.49
C PHE A 128 -19.16 -21.73 -1.51
N HIS A 129 -18.69 -20.51 -1.27
CA HIS A 129 -17.27 -20.20 -1.27
C HIS A 129 -16.53 -20.90 -0.12
N ARG A 130 -15.37 -21.48 -0.43
CA ARG A 130 -14.49 -22.25 0.47
C ARG A 130 -14.22 -21.64 1.84
N LEU A 131 -14.18 -20.31 1.96
CA LEU A 131 -13.93 -19.64 3.25
C LEU A 131 -15.16 -19.54 4.17
N ARG A 132 -16.34 -20.04 3.77
CA ARG A 132 -17.59 -20.00 4.57
C ARG A 132 -17.47 -20.59 5.99
N HIS A 133 -16.53 -21.50 6.21
CA HIS A 133 -16.33 -22.19 7.49
C HIS A 133 -15.46 -21.44 8.49
N PHE A 134 -14.76 -20.37 8.08
CA PHE A 134 -13.94 -19.56 8.99
C PHE A 134 -14.78 -18.49 9.70
N PRO A 135 -14.59 -18.29 11.02
CA PRO A 135 -15.37 -17.33 11.81
C PRO A 135 -15.01 -15.89 11.44
N GLY A 136 -15.92 -14.94 11.65
CA GLY A 136 -15.68 -13.52 11.42
C GLY A 136 -16.97 -12.70 11.29
N PRO A 137 -16.86 -11.37 11.13
CA PRO A 137 -18.02 -10.48 11.00
C PRO A 137 -18.93 -10.87 9.84
N TRP A 138 -20.26 -10.88 10.07
CA TRP A 138 -21.22 -11.37 9.08
C TRP A 138 -21.05 -10.72 7.69
N LEU A 139 -20.84 -9.41 7.61
CA LEU A 139 -20.64 -8.69 6.34
C LEU A 139 -19.35 -9.05 5.61
N ALA A 140 -18.32 -9.56 6.30
CA ALA A 140 -17.05 -9.95 5.69
C ALA A 140 -17.22 -11.11 4.71
N GLY A 141 -18.16 -12.01 4.96
CA GLY A 141 -18.51 -13.09 4.03
C GLY A 141 -19.25 -12.64 2.76
N ALA A 142 -19.58 -11.35 2.60
CA ALA A 142 -20.30 -10.80 1.44
C ALA A 142 -19.53 -9.70 0.70
N THR A 143 -18.88 -8.79 1.41
CA THR A 143 -18.28 -7.57 0.83
C THR A 143 -17.00 -7.14 1.58
N LYS A 144 -16.27 -6.17 1.03
CA LYS A 144 -15.20 -5.44 1.72
C LYS A 144 -15.57 -4.04 2.18
N PHE A 145 -16.73 -3.50 1.77
CA PHE A 145 -17.16 -2.16 2.19
C PHE A 145 -17.40 -2.02 3.71
N TRP A 146 -17.77 -3.09 4.41
CA TRP A 146 -17.83 -3.08 5.88
C TRP A 146 -16.45 -2.80 6.49
N HIS A 147 -15.36 -3.30 5.88
CA HIS A 147 -14.00 -3.14 6.39
C HIS A 147 -13.57 -1.68 6.21
N VAL A 148 -13.78 -1.13 5.01
CA VAL A 148 -13.59 0.30 4.67
C VAL A 148 -14.33 1.20 5.67
N TYR A 149 -15.59 0.88 5.99
CA TYR A 149 -16.36 1.64 6.99
C TYR A 149 -15.75 1.55 8.40
N GLN A 150 -15.29 0.37 8.83
CA GLN A 150 -14.71 0.17 10.16
C GLN A 150 -13.30 0.76 10.30
N CYS A 151 -12.49 0.80 9.23
CA CYS A 151 -11.15 1.39 9.24
C CYS A 151 -11.10 2.85 8.75
N ARG A 152 -12.25 3.52 8.56
CA ARG A 152 -12.34 4.90 8.04
C ARG A 152 -11.57 5.96 8.85
N ASP A 153 -11.28 5.69 10.12
CA ASP A 153 -10.48 6.56 10.99
C ASP A 153 -8.98 6.18 11.01
N GLY A 154 -8.56 5.18 10.23
CA GLY A 154 -7.18 4.67 10.24
C GLY A 154 -6.82 3.80 11.45
N ARG A 155 -7.76 3.28 12.25
CA ARG A 155 -7.46 2.36 13.37
C ARG A 155 -7.70 0.88 13.06
N ASN A 156 -7.42 0.48 11.81
CA ASN A 156 -7.45 -0.91 11.35
C ASN A 156 -6.71 -1.88 12.29
N HIS A 157 -5.54 -1.50 12.80
CA HIS A 157 -4.78 -2.31 13.75
C HIS A 157 -5.54 -2.66 15.04
N LEU A 158 -6.39 -1.75 15.57
CA LEU A 158 -7.26 -2.03 16.73
C LEU A 158 -8.51 -2.84 16.34
N LEU A 159 -9.01 -2.68 15.12
CA LEU A 159 -10.10 -3.49 14.58
C LEU A 159 -9.68 -4.96 14.51
N LEU A 160 -8.54 -5.25 13.88
CA LEU A 160 -8.03 -6.62 13.73
C LEU A 160 -7.72 -7.27 15.09
N GLU A 161 -7.21 -6.50 16.05
CA GLU A 161 -7.01 -6.97 17.43
C GLU A 161 -8.33 -7.30 18.15
N ARG A 162 -9.36 -6.44 18.04
CA ARG A 162 -10.69 -6.73 18.59
C ARG A 162 -11.32 -7.97 17.95
N LEU A 163 -11.14 -8.15 16.64
CA LEU A 163 -11.63 -9.32 15.93
C LEU A 163 -10.89 -10.61 16.33
N ARG A 164 -9.59 -10.53 16.67
CA ARG A 164 -8.83 -11.64 17.27
C ARG A 164 -9.42 -12.09 18.60
N GLN A 165 -9.75 -11.13 19.46
CA GLN A 165 -10.35 -11.38 20.77
C GLN A 165 -11.77 -11.95 20.65
N GLN A 166 -12.53 -11.58 19.61
CA GLN A 166 -13.89 -12.05 19.38
C GLN A 166 -14.00 -13.40 18.63
N TYR A 167 -13.13 -13.67 17.65
CA TYR A 167 -13.26 -14.81 16.73
C TYR A 167 -12.07 -15.78 16.76
N GLY A 168 -11.03 -15.51 17.55
CA GLY A 168 -9.82 -16.33 17.63
C GLY A 168 -8.76 -15.96 16.59
N PRO A 169 -7.73 -16.81 16.40
CA PRO A 169 -6.53 -16.47 15.63
C PRO A 169 -6.70 -16.50 14.11
N ILE A 170 -7.78 -17.10 13.56
CA ILE A 170 -8.05 -17.17 12.11
C ILE A 170 -9.43 -16.58 11.85
N ILE A 171 -9.47 -15.47 11.11
CA ILE A 171 -10.66 -14.61 10.98
C ILE A 171 -10.95 -14.35 9.50
N ARG A 172 -12.17 -14.61 9.05
CA ARG A 172 -12.63 -14.18 7.72
C ARG A 172 -12.91 -12.67 7.71
N THR A 173 -11.98 -11.89 7.16
CA THR A 173 -12.06 -10.43 7.06
C THR A 173 -12.45 -9.93 5.65
N GLY A 174 -12.68 -10.84 4.70
CA GLY A 174 -13.30 -10.51 3.42
C GLY A 174 -13.87 -11.73 2.68
N PRO A 175 -14.45 -11.52 1.48
CA PRO A 175 -15.02 -12.61 0.70
C PRO A 175 -13.99 -13.70 0.40
N GLU A 176 -12.78 -13.28 0.02
CA GLU A 176 -11.65 -14.12 -0.40
C GLU A 176 -10.40 -13.87 0.48
N GLU A 177 -10.60 -13.39 1.71
CA GLU A 177 -9.52 -12.97 2.63
C GLU A 177 -9.66 -13.54 4.04
N LEU A 178 -8.55 -14.05 4.57
CA LEU A 178 -8.35 -14.37 5.98
C LEU A 178 -7.32 -13.43 6.62
N THR A 179 -7.67 -12.82 7.76
CA THR A 179 -6.68 -12.29 8.70
C THR A 179 -6.29 -13.41 9.66
N ILE A 180 -4.99 -13.63 9.85
CA ILE A 180 -4.48 -14.64 10.77
C ILE A 180 -3.47 -13.99 11.73
N ILE A 181 -3.58 -14.31 13.02
CA ILE A 181 -2.80 -13.66 14.09
C ILE A 181 -2.38 -14.71 15.11
N ASP A 182 -1.23 -15.32 14.86
CA ASP A 182 -0.75 -16.52 15.55
C ASP A 182 0.81 -16.53 15.46
N PRO A 183 1.56 -17.03 16.48
CA PRO A 183 2.99 -16.73 16.63
C PRO A 183 3.88 -17.04 15.43
N GLU A 184 3.57 -18.10 14.69
CA GLU A 184 4.42 -18.56 13.60
C GLU A 184 4.31 -17.68 12.34
N MET A 185 3.51 -16.61 12.38
CA MET A 185 3.17 -15.84 11.18
C MET A 185 4.41 -15.35 10.41
N PRO A 186 5.61 -15.13 10.93
CA PRO A 186 6.75 -14.85 10.02
C PRO A 186 7.15 -15.98 9.04
N GLY A 187 6.68 -17.22 9.24
CA GLY A 187 7.05 -18.45 8.52
C GLY A 187 6.65 -18.57 7.03
N ALA A 188 5.63 -19.35 6.67
CA ALA A 188 5.32 -19.78 5.29
C ALA A 188 4.52 -18.82 4.37
N VAL A 189 4.55 -17.49 4.54
CA VAL A 189 4.42 -16.59 3.36
C VAL A 189 5.74 -15.92 2.99
N ASP A 190 6.61 -15.65 3.97
CA ASP A 190 7.85 -14.90 3.74
C ASP A 190 9.08 -15.82 3.61
N GLY A 191 9.14 -16.81 4.51
CA GLY A 191 10.23 -17.76 4.68
C GLY A 191 10.39 -18.79 3.55
N PRO A 192 11.41 -19.66 3.65
CA PRO A 192 11.77 -20.62 2.61
C PRO A 192 10.63 -21.58 2.24
N GLY A 193 10.60 -22.03 0.99
CA GLY A 193 9.66 -23.06 0.50
C GLY A 193 8.22 -22.60 0.26
N ASN A 194 7.84 -21.36 0.56
CA ASN A 194 6.45 -20.92 0.41
C ASN A 194 5.97 -20.82 -1.05
N ASN A 195 4.70 -21.15 -1.25
CA ASN A 195 3.99 -21.01 -2.53
C ASN A 195 3.20 -19.70 -2.69
N CYS A 196 3.21 -18.84 -1.67
CA CYS A 196 2.44 -17.61 -1.64
C CYS A 196 3.03 -16.52 -2.56
N SER A 197 2.19 -15.58 -2.99
CA SER A 197 2.57 -14.40 -3.77
C SER A 197 1.99 -13.14 -3.12
N LYS A 198 2.49 -11.97 -3.52
CA LYS A 198 1.95 -10.69 -3.07
C LYS A 198 0.51 -10.52 -3.55
N ALA A 199 -0.36 -10.01 -2.67
CA ALA A 199 -1.78 -9.81 -2.94
C ALA A 199 -2.06 -8.75 -4.02
N ILE A 200 -3.29 -8.74 -4.57
CA ILE A 200 -3.79 -7.78 -5.56
C ILE A 200 -3.56 -6.29 -5.20
N TRP A 201 -3.49 -6.00 -3.90
CA TRP A 201 -3.21 -4.65 -3.39
C TRP A 201 -1.87 -4.11 -3.88
N TYR A 202 -0.84 -4.95 -4.08
CA TYR A 202 0.49 -4.51 -4.51
C TYR A 202 0.53 -4.01 -5.97
N ASP A 203 -0.52 -4.23 -6.77
CA ASP A 203 -0.65 -3.69 -8.12
C ASP A 203 -1.02 -2.19 -8.14
N PHE A 204 -1.22 -1.55 -6.98
CA PHE A 204 -1.58 -0.13 -6.85
C PHE A 204 -0.60 0.86 -7.51
N LEU A 205 0.64 0.42 -7.76
CA LEU A 205 1.72 1.24 -8.32
C LEU A 205 1.81 1.15 -9.86
N LEU A 206 1.09 0.22 -10.50
CA LEU A 206 1.13 0.02 -11.95
C LEU A 206 0.73 1.30 -12.71
N PRO A 207 1.38 1.62 -13.85
CA PRO A 207 2.32 0.79 -14.60
C PRO A 207 3.73 0.68 -14.00
N GLU A 208 4.08 1.47 -12.99
CA GLU A 208 5.41 1.41 -12.38
C GLU A 208 5.60 0.11 -11.59
N ILE A 209 6.78 -0.52 -11.75
CA ILE A 209 7.10 -1.82 -11.16
C ILE A 209 8.31 -1.67 -10.25
N ALA A 210 8.28 -2.28 -9.07
CA ALA A 210 9.36 -2.13 -8.10
C ALA A 210 9.66 -3.42 -7.34
N LEU A 211 10.79 -3.46 -6.64
CA LEU A 211 11.15 -4.60 -5.80
C LEU A 211 10.06 -4.96 -4.76
N ASN A 212 9.49 -3.95 -4.09
CA ASN A 212 8.47 -4.19 -3.07
C ASN A 212 7.09 -4.55 -3.66
N THR A 213 6.71 -4.02 -4.83
CA THR A 213 5.39 -4.26 -5.44
C THR A 213 5.32 -5.50 -6.32
N THR A 214 6.38 -5.83 -7.06
CA THR A 214 6.31 -6.89 -8.07
C THR A 214 5.82 -8.23 -7.48
N ARG A 215 4.72 -8.73 -8.05
CA ARG A 215 4.06 -9.99 -7.66
C ARG A 215 4.75 -11.22 -8.27
N SER A 216 5.55 -11.02 -9.33
CA SER A 216 6.32 -12.07 -10.01
C SER A 216 7.54 -12.50 -9.18
N LYS A 217 7.60 -13.79 -8.84
CA LYS A 217 8.75 -14.38 -8.11
C LYS A 217 10.07 -14.29 -8.91
N ARG A 218 10.02 -14.45 -10.24
CA ARG A 218 11.19 -14.37 -11.12
C ARG A 218 11.79 -12.97 -11.19
N ASP A 219 10.92 -11.98 -11.36
CA ASP A 219 11.33 -10.59 -11.59
C ASP A 219 11.74 -9.95 -10.27
N HIS A 220 11.07 -10.31 -9.17
CA HIS A 220 11.53 -10.04 -7.81
C HIS A 220 12.98 -10.48 -7.60
N ASP A 221 13.31 -11.76 -7.80
CA ASP A 221 14.67 -12.28 -7.54
C ASP A 221 15.71 -11.65 -8.47
N THR A 222 15.31 -11.27 -9.67
CA THR A 222 16.18 -10.61 -10.66
C THR A 222 16.46 -9.17 -10.27
N ARG A 223 15.46 -8.41 -9.83
CA ARG A 223 15.64 -7.04 -9.31
C ARG A 223 16.36 -7.04 -7.96
N ARG A 224 16.07 -8.01 -7.09
CA ARG A 224 16.65 -8.14 -5.74
C ARG A 224 18.17 -8.27 -5.78
N ARG A 225 18.70 -9.13 -6.66
CA ARG A 225 20.16 -9.32 -6.88
C ARG A 225 20.90 -8.07 -7.40
N ILE A 226 20.17 -7.04 -7.85
CA ILE A 226 20.72 -5.72 -8.17
C ILE A 226 20.72 -4.86 -6.89
N TRP A 227 19.58 -4.78 -6.21
CA TRP A 227 19.41 -4.06 -4.94
C TRP A 227 20.40 -4.51 -3.86
N ASP A 228 20.64 -5.81 -3.68
CA ASP A 228 21.55 -6.35 -2.65
C ASP A 228 22.99 -5.80 -2.78
N ARG A 229 23.40 -5.31 -3.97
CA ARG A 229 24.69 -4.63 -4.16
C ARG A 229 24.74 -3.30 -3.42
N GLY A 230 23.66 -2.52 -3.53
CA GLY A 230 23.45 -1.25 -2.83
C GLY A 230 23.14 -1.39 -1.34
N PHE A 231 23.02 -2.62 -0.81
CA PHE A 231 22.93 -2.89 0.62
C PHE A 231 24.03 -3.85 1.10
N SER A 232 25.09 -4.02 0.30
CA SER A 232 26.30 -4.75 0.68
C SER A 232 27.10 -3.97 1.73
N ALA A 233 27.91 -4.65 2.55
CA ALA A 233 28.73 -4.00 3.58
C ALA A 233 29.64 -2.88 3.02
N LYS A 234 30.16 -3.06 1.80
CA LYS A 234 30.94 -2.02 1.11
C LYS A 234 30.08 -0.80 0.71
N ALA A 235 28.83 -1.02 0.30
CA ALA A 235 27.92 0.08 -0.02
C ALA A 235 27.52 0.84 1.26
N LEU A 236 27.17 0.11 2.32
CA LEU A 236 26.76 0.66 3.62
C LEU A 236 27.79 1.63 4.23
N ALA A 237 29.08 1.30 4.15
CA ALA A 237 30.14 2.18 4.63
C ALA A 237 30.14 3.58 3.99
N TYR A 238 29.80 3.70 2.69
CA TYR A 238 29.69 5.02 2.01
C TYR A 238 28.45 5.82 2.46
N TYR A 239 27.46 5.16 3.06
CA TYR A 239 26.25 5.81 3.57
C TYR A 239 26.41 6.21 5.03
N GLU A 240 27.09 5.41 5.84
CA GLU A 240 27.33 5.70 7.26
C GLU A 240 28.06 7.04 7.44
N GLU A 241 29.06 7.35 6.60
CA GLU A 241 29.70 8.68 6.54
C GLU A 241 28.69 9.84 6.40
N ARG A 242 27.66 9.67 5.57
CA ARG A 242 26.62 10.69 5.31
C ARG A 242 25.55 10.72 6.40
N VAL A 243 25.20 9.56 6.97
CA VAL A 243 24.24 9.46 8.08
C VAL A 243 24.74 10.24 9.30
N VAL A 244 26.06 10.26 9.54
CA VAL A 244 26.67 11.08 10.59
C VAL A 244 26.36 12.57 10.39
N GLU A 245 26.58 13.12 9.19
CA GLU A 245 26.33 14.55 8.88
C GLU A 245 24.87 14.97 9.20
N TYR A 246 23.89 14.13 8.84
CA TYR A 246 22.48 14.35 9.17
C TYR A 246 22.16 14.17 10.66
N ALA A 247 22.81 13.22 11.33
CA ALA A 247 22.60 12.96 12.75
C ALA A 247 23.22 14.05 13.65
N GLU A 248 24.36 14.62 13.24
CA GLU A 248 24.94 15.81 13.86
C GLU A 248 24.07 17.04 13.61
N THR A 249 23.48 17.19 12.41
CA THR A 249 22.50 18.25 12.12
C THR A 249 21.25 18.12 13.03
N LEU A 250 20.73 16.91 13.21
CA LEU A 250 19.61 16.62 14.11
C LEU A 250 19.98 16.95 15.58
N GLU A 251 21.16 16.54 16.02
CA GLU A 251 21.64 16.80 17.38
C GLU A 251 21.86 18.29 17.64
N ALA A 252 22.39 19.04 16.68
CA ALA A 252 22.57 20.49 16.79
C ALA A 252 21.23 21.24 16.94
N ARG A 253 20.16 20.77 16.27
CA ARG A 253 18.81 21.31 16.45
C ARG A 253 18.21 20.95 17.81
N ILE A 254 18.41 19.73 18.28
CA ILE A 254 18.02 19.32 19.64
C ILE A 254 18.78 20.15 20.68
N ALA A 255 20.07 20.44 20.47
CA ALA A 255 20.89 21.31 21.32
C ALA A 255 20.43 22.79 21.31
N GLU A 256 19.77 23.24 20.24
CA GLU A 256 19.17 24.58 20.18
C GLU A 256 17.88 24.65 21.01
N LEU A 257 16.95 23.72 20.78
CA LEU A 257 15.68 23.64 21.51
C LEU A 257 15.90 23.35 23.01
N SER A 258 16.86 22.47 23.34
CA SER A 258 17.30 22.17 24.71
C SER A 258 17.73 23.44 25.45
N ARG A 259 18.58 24.29 24.85
CA ARG A 259 19.03 25.57 25.45
C ARG A 259 17.89 26.59 25.62
N ARG A 260 16.82 26.48 24.84
CA ARG A 260 15.62 27.32 24.94
C ARG A 260 14.59 26.77 25.94
N GLY A 261 14.79 25.55 26.46
CA GLY A 261 13.82 24.85 27.30
C GLY A 261 12.56 24.39 26.55
N GLU A 262 12.64 24.31 25.22
CA GLU A 262 11.49 24.04 24.35
C GLU A 262 11.26 22.52 24.14
N PRO A 263 10.00 22.08 24.05
CA PRO A 263 9.67 20.67 23.80
C PRO A 263 10.04 20.26 22.37
N VAL A 264 10.63 19.08 22.24
CA VAL A 264 11.03 18.51 20.94
C VAL A 264 10.04 17.41 20.54
N ASP A 265 9.23 17.65 19.50
CA ASP A 265 8.39 16.59 18.88
C ASP A 265 9.28 15.62 18.07
N VAL A 266 9.80 14.59 18.73
CA VAL A 266 10.72 13.65 18.09
C VAL A 266 10.06 12.83 16.98
N SER A 267 8.73 12.66 16.99
CA SER A 267 8.00 12.02 15.89
C SER A 267 8.10 12.84 14.59
N GLN A 268 8.15 14.18 14.68
CA GLN A 268 8.41 15.04 13.52
C GLN A 268 9.89 15.09 13.17
N TRP A 269 10.77 15.34 14.14
CA TRP A 269 12.21 15.50 13.90
C TRP A 269 12.86 14.23 13.33
N PHE A 270 12.48 13.04 13.81
CA PHE A 270 12.97 11.78 13.24
C PHE A 270 12.40 11.50 11.85
N TYR A 271 11.20 11.97 11.51
CA TYR A 271 10.69 11.92 10.14
C TYR A 271 11.55 12.79 9.22
N TRP A 272 11.86 14.02 9.62
CA TRP A 272 12.67 14.94 8.81
C TRP A 272 14.10 14.41 8.58
N PHE A 273 14.74 13.92 9.64
CA PHE A 273 16.03 13.23 9.57
C PHE A 273 15.98 12.02 8.62
N THR A 274 15.07 11.08 8.82
CA THR A 274 14.99 9.88 7.97
C THR A 274 14.64 10.22 6.51
N PHE A 275 13.81 11.23 6.26
CA PHE A 275 13.47 11.61 4.89
C PHE A 275 14.66 12.25 4.14
N ASP A 276 15.43 13.12 4.78
CA ASP A 276 16.62 13.73 4.16
C ASP A 276 17.75 12.71 3.97
N VAL A 277 17.98 11.83 4.95
CA VAL A 277 18.90 10.68 4.82
C VAL A 277 18.49 9.78 3.67
N MET A 278 17.21 9.41 3.57
CA MET A 278 16.70 8.59 2.47
C MET A 278 16.77 9.30 1.12
N GLY A 279 16.66 10.63 1.06
CA GLY A 279 16.90 11.42 -0.16
C GLY A 279 18.35 11.36 -0.64
N GLU A 280 19.30 11.54 0.27
CA GLU A 280 20.73 11.42 -0.01
C GLU A 280 21.14 9.99 -0.39
N PHE A 281 20.58 9.00 0.31
CA PHE A 281 20.77 7.57 0.07
C PHE A 281 20.16 7.09 -1.26
N ALA A 282 19.01 7.66 -1.66
CA ALA A 282 18.33 7.32 -2.90
C ALA A 282 18.97 8.01 -4.10
N PHE A 283 19.22 9.31 -4.01
CA PHE A 283 19.46 10.19 -5.16
C PHE A 283 20.72 11.07 -5.06
N ALA A 284 21.53 10.91 -4.00
CA ALA A 284 22.63 11.82 -3.67
C ALA A 284 22.19 13.30 -3.66
N LYS A 285 21.02 13.55 -3.03
CA LYS A 285 20.36 14.85 -2.96
C LYS A 285 19.48 14.94 -1.71
N SER A 286 19.92 15.77 -0.75
CA SER A 286 19.10 16.21 0.38
C SER A 286 17.78 16.87 -0.05
N PHE A 287 16.73 16.76 0.77
CA PHE A 287 15.48 17.52 0.59
C PHE A 287 15.30 18.66 1.59
N GLY A 288 16.24 18.85 2.52
CA GLY A 288 16.36 19.99 3.42
C GLY A 288 15.31 20.07 4.53
N MET A 289 14.47 19.05 4.74
CA MET A 289 13.41 19.09 5.77
C MET A 289 13.96 19.34 7.18
N LEU A 290 15.10 18.74 7.52
CA LEU A 290 15.77 18.85 8.81
C LEU A 290 16.45 20.22 9.01
N ARG A 291 16.91 20.84 7.93
CA ARG A 291 17.59 22.15 7.94
C ARG A 291 16.59 23.31 7.92
N ASP A 292 15.59 23.22 7.04
CA ASP A 292 14.63 24.29 6.71
C ASP A 292 13.37 24.25 7.59
N GLU A 293 13.27 23.25 8.46
CA GLU A 293 12.24 23.04 9.49
C GLU A 293 10.81 22.95 8.91
N LYS A 294 10.70 22.39 7.71
CA LYS A 294 9.48 22.43 6.89
C LYS A 294 9.21 21.09 6.21
N TRP A 295 7.92 20.74 6.14
CA TRP A 295 7.48 19.56 5.43
C TRP A 295 7.64 19.74 3.92
N HIS A 296 8.56 18.97 3.30
CA HIS A 296 8.74 18.98 1.85
C HIS A 296 7.43 18.61 1.12
N ILE A 297 7.11 19.31 0.03
CA ILE A 297 5.78 19.27 -0.62
C ILE A 297 5.35 17.86 -1.03
N ALA A 298 6.27 17.04 -1.54
CA ALA A 298 5.98 15.65 -1.93
C ALA A 298 5.58 14.77 -0.72
N VAL A 299 6.09 15.06 0.49
CA VAL A 299 5.69 14.38 1.72
C VAL A 299 4.30 14.81 2.16
N VAL A 300 3.96 16.10 2.02
CA VAL A 300 2.61 16.61 2.29
C VAL A 300 1.59 15.96 1.35
N MET A 301 1.91 15.83 0.06
CA MET A 301 1.10 15.12 -0.93
C MET A 301 0.94 13.63 -0.59
N LEU A 302 2.05 12.92 -0.32
CA LEU A 302 2.03 11.51 0.10
C LEU A 302 1.16 11.29 1.34
N ARG A 303 1.36 12.08 2.41
CA ARG A 303 0.58 11.96 3.66
C ARG A 303 -0.90 12.32 3.46
N LYS A 304 -1.25 13.24 2.56
CA LYS A 304 -2.64 13.52 2.17
C LYS A 304 -3.28 12.35 1.42
N ALA A 305 -2.58 11.78 0.43
CA ALA A 305 -3.05 10.64 -0.34
C ALA A 305 -3.28 9.40 0.55
N MET A 306 -2.27 9.05 1.37
CA MET A 306 -2.34 7.87 2.26
C MET A 306 -3.44 7.97 3.32
N ARG A 307 -3.81 9.19 3.77
CA ARG A 307 -4.94 9.41 4.68
C ARG A 307 -6.29 8.92 4.15
N LEU A 308 -6.49 8.89 2.82
CA LEU A 308 -7.71 8.34 2.21
C LEU A 308 -7.48 6.95 1.56
N LEU A 309 -6.32 6.73 0.94
CA LEU A 309 -5.97 5.44 0.33
C LEU A 309 -5.80 4.33 1.38
N GLY A 310 -5.39 4.65 2.62
CA GLY A 310 -5.32 3.70 3.74
C GLY A 310 -6.67 3.05 4.03
N PRO A 311 -7.73 3.81 4.37
CA PRO A 311 -9.09 3.30 4.51
C PRO A 311 -9.66 2.59 3.26
N LEU A 312 -9.28 3.00 2.05
CA LEU A 312 -9.71 2.37 0.80
C LEU A 312 -8.91 1.12 0.41
N SER A 313 -7.81 0.81 1.11
CA SER A 313 -6.97 -0.37 0.86
C SER A 313 -7.70 -1.73 0.80
N PRO A 314 -8.84 -1.98 1.48
CA PRO A 314 -9.61 -3.22 1.33
C PRO A 314 -10.38 -3.33 0.01
N VAL A 315 -10.45 -2.27 -0.81
CA VAL A 315 -11.17 -2.20 -2.09
C VAL A 315 -10.29 -1.59 -3.20
N PRO A 316 -9.11 -2.16 -3.51
CA PRO A 316 -8.13 -1.52 -4.40
C PRO A 316 -8.66 -1.23 -5.81
N TRP A 317 -9.64 -2.02 -6.29
CA TRP A 317 -10.34 -1.80 -7.55
C TRP A 317 -11.05 -0.43 -7.65
N LEU A 318 -11.51 0.12 -6.51
CA LEU A 318 -12.16 1.43 -6.46
C LEU A 318 -11.13 2.57 -6.59
N ALA A 319 -9.91 2.38 -6.08
CA ALA A 319 -8.81 3.30 -6.32
C ALA A 319 -8.41 3.31 -7.81
N GLN A 320 -8.37 2.14 -8.47
CA GLN A 320 -8.10 2.04 -9.91
C GLN A 320 -9.15 2.80 -10.76
N ILE A 321 -10.44 2.72 -10.39
CA ILE A 321 -11.50 3.54 -11.01
C ILE A 321 -11.21 5.04 -10.82
N GLY A 322 -10.85 5.46 -9.60
CA GLY A 322 -10.49 6.85 -9.32
C GLY A 322 -9.27 7.34 -10.11
N PHE A 323 -8.23 6.51 -10.24
CA PHE A 323 -7.01 6.81 -10.98
C PHE A 323 -7.24 6.96 -12.48
N TYR A 324 -8.08 6.11 -13.08
CA TYR A 324 -8.33 6.12 -14.52
C TYR A 324 -9.44 7.10 -14.95
N ILE A 325 -10.58 7.10 -14.25
CA ILE A 325 -11.78 7.84 -14.68
C ILE A 325 -11.82 9.26 -14.11
N ALA A 326 -11.25 9.51 -12.92
CA ALA A 326 -11.37 10.79 -12.23
C ALA A 326 -10.02 11.35 -11.70
N PRO A 327 -8.96 11.45 -12.53
CA PRO A 327 -7.64 11.92 -12.11
C PRO A 327 -7.60 13.38 -11.60
N TRP A 328 -8.61 14.19 -11.94
CA TRP A 328 -8.78 15.56 -11.43
C TRP A 328 -9.17 15.62 -9.94
N MET A 329 -9.64 14.53 -9.34
CA MET A 329 -9.95 14.52 -7.90
C MET A 329 -8.69 14.82 -7.09
N TRP A 330 -8.76 15.81 -6.20
CA TRP A 330 -7.61 16.35 -5.48
C TRP A 330 -6.71 15.29 -4.81
N VAL A 331 -7.28 14.22 -4.26
CA VAL A 331 -6.53 13.09 -3.66
C VAL A 331 -5.73 12.31 -4.71
N VAL A 332 -6.35 12.02 -5.85
CA VAL A 332 -5.73 11.29 -6.96
C VAL A 332 -4.65 12.17 -7.59
N ARG A 333 -4.95 13.45 -7.81
CA ARG A 333 -3.98 14.45 -8.28
C ARG A 333 -2.76 14.56 -7.35
N ASP A 334 -2.96 14.64 -6.03
CA ASP A 334 -1.86 14.69 -5.05
C ASP A 334 -1.04 13.37 -5.04
N TRP A 335 -1.67 12.21 -5.24
CA TRP A 335 -0.98 10.91 -5.44
C TRP A 335 -0.15 10.87 -6.74
N LEU A 336 -0.76 11.26 -7.87
CA LEU A 336 -0.11 11.32 -9.17
C LEU A 336 1.04 12.33 -9.19
N ALA A 337 0.90 13.47 -8.50
CA ALA A 337 1.98 14.46 -8.34
C ALA A 337 3.18 13.88 -7.57
N MET A 338 2.96 13.06 -6.53
CA MET A 338 4.05 12.36 -5.85
C MET A 338 4.75 11.35 -6.79
N LEU A 339 4.00 10.60 -7.61
CA LEU A 339 4.58 9.68 -8.59
C LEU A 339 5.42 10.42 -9.65
N VAL A 340 4.92 11.54 -10.18
CA VAL A 340 5.66 12.42 -11.11
C VAL A 340 6.93 12.94 -10.46
N TRP A 341 6.85 13.44 -9.22
CA TRP A 341 8.01 13.91 -8.48
C TRP A 341 9.09 12.82 -8.31
N CYS A 342 8.70 11.57 -8.01
CA CYS A 342 9.65 10.44 -7.96
C CYS A 342 10.28 10.12 -9.34
N ARG A 343 9.49 10.15 -10.42
CA ARG A 343 9.98 9.97 -11.81
C ARG A 343 11.03 11.02 -12.18
N GLU A 344 10.78 12.28 -11.81
CA GLU A 344 11.70 13.39 -12.03
C GLU A 344 13.01 13.21 -11.27
N ARG A 345 12.98 12.89 -9.96
CA ARG A 345 14.22 12.69 -9.17
C ARG A 345 15.07 11.54 -9.71
N MET A 346 14.43 10.45 -10.15
CA MET A 346 15.14 9.37 -10.87
C MET A 346 15.66 9.83 -12.24
N GLY A 347 14.93 10.68 -12.96
CA GLY A 347 15.39 11.27 -14.23
C GLY A 347 16.63 12.16 -14.07
N GLU A 348 16.61 13.09 -13.11
CA GLU A 348 17.78 13.87 -12.69
C GLU A 348 18.94 12.94 -12.33
N ARG A 349 18.67 11.91 -11.50
CA ARG A 349 19.68 10.96 -11.04
C ARG A 349 20.27 10.11 -12.17
N ILE A 350 19.51 9.78 -13.21
CA ILE A 350 20.01 9.06 -14.40
C ILE A 350 20.99 9.92 -15.21
N GLN A 351 20.84 11.24 -15.21
CA GLN A 351 21.74 12.17 -15.90
C GLN A 351 22.98 12.53 -15.05
N MET A 352 22.85 12.51 -13.72
CA MET A 352 23.90 12.91 -12.79
C MET A 352 25.01 11.84 -12.57
N THR A 353 26.26 12.30 -12.48
CA THR A 353 27.38 11.52 -11.91
C THR A 353 27.61 11.96 -10.46
N ALA A 354 27.23 11.13 -9.49
CA ALA A 354 27.48 11.38 -8.07
C ALA A 354 28.92 10.99 -7.66
N ALA A 355 29.53 11.75 -6.75
CA ALA A 355 30.92 11.57 -6.33
C ALA A 355 31.17 10.32 -5.47
N LYS A 356 30.16 9.87 -4.70
CA LYS A 356 30.13 8.57 -4.01
C LYS A 356 28.88 7.81 -4.48
N PRO A 357 28.89 6.46 -4.58
CA PRO A 357 27.70 5.70 -4.96
C PRO A 357 26.55 5.91 -3.96
N ASP A 358 25.33 6.05 -4.47
CA ASP A 358 24.04 5.96 -3.77
C ASP A 358 23.34 4.63 -4.17
N VAL A 359 22.11 4.34 -3.71
CA VAL A 359 21.42 3.11 -4.18
C VAL A 359 21.03 3.17 -5.65
N SER A 360 20.60 4.33 -6.15
CA SER A 360 20.24 4.47 -7.57
C SER A 360 21.44 4.23 -8.49
N HIS A 361 22.67 4.55 -8.07
CA HIS A 361 23.89 4.20 -8.79
C HIS A 361 23.91 2.71 -9.16
N TRP A 362 23.67 1.79 -8.20
CA TRP A 362 23.71 0.35 -8.47
C TRP A 362 22.56 -0.13 -9.38
N LEU A 363 21.38 0.49 -9.26
CA LEU A 363 20.23 0.21 -10.12
C LEU A 363 20.50 0.65 -11.57
N ILE A 364 20.96 1.89 -11.75
CA ILE A 364 21.26 2.52 -13.03
C ILE A 364 22.47 1.85 -13.70
N GLU A 365 23.53 1.54 -12.95
CA GLU A 365 24.71 0.85 -13.46
C GLU A 365 24.37 -0.54 -14.00
N ALA A 366 23.49 -1.29 -13.32
CA ALA A 366 23.05 -2.60 -13.79
C ALA A 366 22.20 -2.51 -15.07
N SER A 367 21.39 -1.46 -15.26
CA SER A 367 20.67 -1.21 -16.51
C SER A 367 21.60 -0.75 -17.64
N ARG A 368 22.58 0.12 -17.34
CA ARG A 368 23.62 0.56 -18.30
C ARG A 368 24.48 -0.61 -18.77
N LYS A 369 24.95 -1.49 -17.87
CA LYS A 369 25.73 -2.70 -18.21
C LYS A 369 24.98 -3.74 -19.05
N ARG A 370 23.66 -3.59 -19.23
CA ARG A 370 22.81 -4.41 -20.11
C ARG A 370 22.33 -3.69 -21.37
N ASN A 371 22.71 -2.41 -21.55
CA ASN A 371 22.11 -1.50 -22.54
C ASN A 371 20.57 -1.46 -22.48
N SER A 372 19.98 -1.61 -21.28
CA SER A 372 18.53 -1.76 -21.06
C SER A 372 17.90 -0.56 -20.33
N LEU A 373 18.52 0.62 -20.36
CA LEU A 373 18.10 1.79 -19.56
C LEU A 373 16.63 2.19 -19.77
N GLU A 374 16.18 2.35 -21.01
CA GLU A 374 14.79 2.69 -21.31
C GLU A 374 13.81 1.55 -21.02
N LYS A 375 14.23 0.30 -21.28
CA LYS A 375 13.42 -0.89 -20.95
C LYS A 375 13.24 -1.09 -19.44
N ASP A 376 14.25 -0.69 -18.66
CA ASP A 376 14.21 -0.73 -17.20
C ASP A 376 13.64 0.56 -16.59
N ARG A 377 13.09 1.48 -17.39
CA ARG A 377 12.68 2.81 -16.89
C ARG A 377 11.54 2.72 -15.88
N GLU A 378 10.54 1.87 -16.14
CA GLU A 378 9.44 1.59 -15.20
C GLU A 378 9.96 0.99 -13.88
N TRP A 379 11.03 0.20 -13.96
CA TRP A 379 11.69 -0.37 -12.77
C TRP A 379 12.52 0.65 -11.99
N LEU A 380 13.13 1.62 -12.66
CA LEU A 380 13.89 2.70 -12.02
C LEU A 380 12.94 3.71 -11.37
N ASN A 381 11.88 4.10 -12.05
CA ASN A 381 10.82 4.96 -11.51
C ASN A 381 10.11 4.31 -10.32
N GLY A 382 9.68 3.05 -10.44
CA GLY A 382 9.00 2.31 -9.37
C GLY A 382 9.91 2.06 -8.15
N ASP A 383 11.20 1.79 -8.37
CA ASP A 383 12.17 1.70 -7.27
C ASP A 383 12.38 3.06 -6.59
N ALA A 384 12.36 4.19 -7.32
CA ALA A 384 12.45 5.53 -6.70
C ALA A 384 11.24 5.82 -5.77
N VAL A 385 10.02 5.45 -6.20
CA VAL A 385 8.82 5.49 -5.35
C VAL A 385 8.98 4.57 -4.14
N THR A 386 9.59 3.39 -4.33
CA THR A 386 9.83 2.41 -3.27
C THR A 386 10.82 2.90 -2.22
N ILE A 387 11.93 3.52 -2.61
CA ILE A 387 12.92 4.03 -1.64
C ILE A 387 12.27 5.13 -0.78
N ILE A 388 11.45 6.00 -1.36
CA ILE A 388 10.73 7.06 -0.65
C ILE A 388 9.63 6.52 0.28
N ILE A 389 8.79 5.57 -0.18
CA ILE A 389 7.68 5.05 0.63
C ILE A 389 8.14 4.01 1.65
N ALA A 390 9.09 3.12 1.31
CA ALA A 390 9.56 2.03 2.18
C ALA A 390 10.84 2.36 2.98
N GLY A 391 11.46 3.52 2.73
CA GLY A 391 12.32 4.18 3.71
C GLY A 391 11.53 4.71 4.92
N SER A 392 10.20 4.83 4.79
CA SER A 392 9.27 5.00 5.93
C SER A 392 8.77 3.63 6.44
N PRO A 393 8.44 3.44 7.74
CA PRO A 393 8.46 2.08 8.37
C PRO A 393 7.22 1.17 8.16
N ALA A 394 7.37 -0.12 7.73
CA ALA A 394 6.29 -1.16 7.65
C ALA A 394 6.72 -2.67 7.43
N ALA A 395 5.85 -3.67 7.79
CA ALA A 395 5.89 -5.16 7.49
C ALA A 395 4.58 -5.90 7.96
N GLY A 396 4.19 -7.19 7.70
CA GLY A 396 4.66 -8.28 6.81
C GLY A 396 4.44 -9.79 7.23
N LEU A 397 3.27 -10.44 7.05
CA LEU A 397 3.05 -11.89 6.61
C LEU A 397 3.11 -13.18 7.55
N THR A 398 2.96 -14.47 7.06
CA THR A 398 2.17 -15.74 7.58
C THR A 398 2.82 -17.17 7.98
N LEU A 399 2.09 -18.06 8.76
CA LEU A 399 2.35 -19.36 9.56
C LEU A 399 3.13 -20.63 9.04
N THR A 400 3.50 -21.60 9.92
CA THR A 400 4.07 -22.96 9.63
C THR A 400 3.61 -24.15 10.54
N ASP A 401 2.33 -24.55 10.58
CA ASP A 401 1.87 -25.71 11.40
C ASP A 401 0.99 -26.74 10.67
N GLY A 402 0.93 -26.68 9.34
CA GLY A 402 0.15 -27.63 8.53
C GLY A 402 -1.35 -27.34 8.44
N ARG A 403 -1.87 -26.24 9.04
CA ARG A 403 -3.23 -25.75 8.76
C ARG A 403 -3.36 -25.39 7.27
N TYR A 404 -4.14 -26.16 6.51
CA TYR A 404 -4.33 -25.98 5.07
C TYR A 404 -5.17 -24.73 4.73
N ILE A 405 -4.56 -23.76 4.04
CA ILE A 405 -5.24 -22.58 3.49
C ILE A 405 -5.43 -22.79 1.97
N PRO A 406 -6.67 -22.75 1.43
CA PRO A 406 -6.91 -22.91 0.00
C PRO A 406 -6.22 -21.85 -0.87
N GLY A 407 -5.50 -22.28 -1.91
CA GLY A 407 -4.75 -21.39 -2.80
C GLY A 407 -5.61 -20.35 -3.52
N GLY A 408 -5.11 -19.12 -3.66
CA GLY A 408 -5.91 -17.97 -4.12
C GLY A 408 -6.77 -17.34 -3.02
N THR A 409 -6.42 -17.55 -1.75
CA THR A 409 -6.92 -16.78 -0.60
C THR A 409 -5.94 -15.65 -0.31
N THR A 410 -6.43 -14.43 -0.10
CA THR A 410 -5.59 -13.33 0.41
C THR A 410 -5.37 -13.53 1.91
N ILE A 411 -4.12 -13.45 2.37
CA ILE A 411 -3.77 -13.64 3.79
C ILE A 411 -3.20 -12.34 4.35
N VAL A 412 -3.76 -11.87 5.46
CA VAL A 412 -3.32 -10.65 6.16
C VAL A 412 -2.74 -11.04 7.53
N ALA A 413 -1.56 -10.51 7.84
CA ALA A 413 -0.84 -10.79 9.07
C ALA A 413 -0.44 -9.48 9.79
N PRO A 414 -1.33 -8.92 10.62
CA PRO A 414 -1.13 -7.61 11.22
C PRO A 414 -0.03 -7.66 12.30
N ARG A 415 1.14 -7.07 12.00
CA ARG A 415 2.29 -7.11 12.90
C ARG A 415 2.06 -6.38 14.23
N TYR A 416 1.12 -5.43 14.27
CA TYR A 416 0.70 -4.76 15.52
C TYR A 416 0.25 -5.77 16.59
N SER A 417 -0.60 -6.74 16.21
CA SER A 417 -1.12 -7.77 17.11
C SER A 417 -0.14 -8.93 17.31
N LEU A 418 0.60 -9.34 16.26
CA LEU A 418 1.64 -10.37 16.38
C LEU A 418 2.76 -9.98 17.35
N ALA A 419 3.13 -8.70 17.37
CA ALA A 419 4.05 -8.12 18.35
C ALA A 419 3.44 -7.97 19.77
N ARG A 420 2.15 -8.29 19.96
CA ARG A 420 1.39 -8.16 21.20
C ARG A 420 0.73 -9.48 21.67
N LEU A 421 1.10 -10.62 21.09
CA LEU A 421 0.59 -11.93 21.52
C LEU A 421 1.21 -12.38 22.85
N GLU A 422 0.36 -12.76 23.81
CA GLU A 422 0.73 -13.33 25.12
C GLU A 422 1.38 -14.73 25.01
N SER A 423 1.13 -15.42 23.91
CA SER A 423 1.81 -16.66 23.53
C SER A 423 3.23 -16.42 23.00
N CYS A 424 3.53 -15.22 22.50
CA CYS A 424 4.88 -14.84 22.08
C CYS A 424 5.69 -14.20 23.22
N TYR A 425 5.06 -13.36 24.05
CA TYR A 425 5.78 -12.55 25.04
C TYR A 425 5.04 -12.42 26.38
N GLU A 426 5.79 -12.40 27.47
CA GLU A 426 5.32 -12.00 28.80
C GLU A 426 5.11 -10.47 28.87
N MET A 427 3.97 -10.02 29.40
CA MET A 427 3.53 -8.61 29.41
C MET A 427 3.63 -7.94 28.02
N PRO A 428 2.97 -8.50 26.98
CA PRO A 428 3.25 -8.17 25.58
C PRO A 428 2.81 -6.75 25.18
N THR A 429 1.92 -6.12 25.95
CA THR A 429 1.49 -4.73 25.79
C THR A 429 2.44 -3.72 26.46
N CYS A 430 3.30 -4.17 27.36
CA CYS A 430 4.26 -3.33 28.08
C CYS A 430 5.59 -3.19 27.30
N PHE A 431 6.20 -2.00 27.37
CA PHE A 431 7.55 -1.77 26.86
C PHE A 431 8.57 -2.30 27.87
N VAL A 432 9.17 -3.45 27.56
CA VAL A 432 10.18 -4.12 28.41
C VAL A 432 11.39 -4.47 27.55
N PRO A 433 12.42 -3.61 27.46
CA PRO A 433 13.66 -3.90 26.74
C PRO A 433 14.38 -5.16 27.24
N GLU A 434 14.28 -5.45 28.53
CA GLU A 434 14.94 -6.56 29.25
C GLU A 434 14.67 -7.91 28.58
N ARG A 435 13.45 -8.06 28.04
CA ARG A 435 12.98 -9.19 27.21
C ARG A 435 13.97 -9.61 26.12
N TRP A 436 14.81 -8.70 25.64
CA TRP A 436 15.74 -8.92 24.53
C TRP A 436 17.21 -9.10 24.94
N TYR A 437 17.57 -8.90 26.22
CA TYR A 437 18.96 -9.04 26.69
C TYR A 437 19.09 -9.72 28.06
N SER A 438 18.51 -9.16 29.12
CA SER A 438 18.66 -9.62 30.51
C SER A 438 17.60 -10.61 30.98
N ARG A 439 16.42 -10.60 30.34
CA ARG A 439 15.28 -11.47 30.62
C ARG A 439 14.75 -12.20 29.37
N PRO A 440 15.59 -13.00 28.68
CA PRO A 440 15.21 -13.67 27.43
C PRO A 440 14.09 -14.71 27.58
N GLU A 441 13.79 -15.17 28.80
CA GLU A 441 12.67 -16.07 29.12
C GLU A 441 11.30 -15.40 28.91
N MET A 442 11.25 -14.06 28.91
CA MET A 442 10.05 -13.30 28.58
C MET A 442 9.64 -13.42 27.09
N VAL A 443 10.47 -14.02 26.22
CA VAL A 443 10.11 -14.38 24.83
C VAL A 443 9.75 -15.86 24.75
N ARG A 444 8.48 -16.16 24.98
CA ARG A 444 7.87 -17.49 24.94
C ARG A 444 7.90 -18.11 23.54
N ASP A 445 7.64 -17.31 22.51
CA ASP A 445 7.80 -17.72 21.12
C ASP A 445 8.47 -16.62 20.29
N ARG A 446 9.73 -16.87 19.90
CA ARG A 446 10.54 -15.98 19.07
C ARG A 446 9.99 -15.83 17.65
N ARG A 447 9.19 -16.79 17.17
CA ARG A 447 8.63 -16.75 15.81
C ARG A 447 7.76 -15.52 15.61
N GLY A 448 7.06 -15.02 16.64
CA GLY A 448 6.25 -13.80 16.55
C GLY A 448 7.02 -12.52 16.20
N PHE A 449 8.36 -12.53 16.29
CA PHE A 449 9.21 -11.36 16.06
C PHE A 449 9.92 -11.39 14.71
N ALA A 450 9.38 -10.66 13.73
CA ALA A 450 10.09 -10.36 12.49
C ALA A 450 9.66 -9.01 11.89
N PRO A 451 10.05 -7.87 12.50
CA PRO A 451 9.68 -6.52 12.04
C PRO A 451 10.22 -6.15 10.65
N PHE A 452 11.03 -7.01 10.03
CA PHE A 452 11.66 -6.81 8.72
C PHE A 452 11.25 -7.88 7.69
N ALA A 453 10.11 -8.57 7.87
CA ALA A 453 9.74 -9.76 7.08
C ALA A 453 10.81 -10.89 7.14
N LEU A 454 10.57 -12.04 6.51
CA LEU A 454 11.52 -13.16 6.41
C LEU A 454 11.81 -13.58 4.95
N GLY A 455 12.77 -14.49 4.78
CA GLY A 455 13.06 -15.20 3.53
C GLY A 455 13.14 -14.29 2.30
N ARG A 456 12.37 -14.62 1.25
CA ARG A 456 12.45 -13.98 -0.07
C ARG A 456 12.09 -12.50 -0.02
N TYR A 457 11.07 -12.13 0.77
CA TYR A 457 10.53 -10.78 0.83
C TYR A 457 11.05 -9.98 2.04
N SER A 458 12.06 -10.49 2.74
CA SER A 458 12.76 -9.79 3.83
C SER A 458 13.26 -8.40 3.41
N CYS A 459 13.15 -7.42 4.30
CA CYS A 459 13.50 -6.03 4.02
C CYS A 459 15.00 -5.89 3.69
N VAL A 460 15.27 -5.39 2.48
CA VAL A 460 16.64 -5.11 2.02
C VAL A 460 17.29 -3.98 2.82
N GLY A 461 16.50 -2.99 3.27
CA GLY A 461 16.94 -1.87 4.10
C GLY A 461 17.26 -2.20 5.56
N LYS A 462 17.09 -3.46 6.00
CA LYS A 462 17.29 -3.86 7.40
C LYS A 462 18.65 -3.45 7.97
N ALA A 463 19.73 -3.58 7.20
CA ALA A 463 21.09 -3.26 7.68
C ALA A 463 21.27 -1.75 7.91
N LEU A 464 20.87 -0.93 6.93
CA LEU A 464 20.89 0.53 7.01
C LEU A 464 20.06 1.04 8.20
N ALA A 465 18.77 0.67 8.25
CA ALA A 465 17.86 1.11 9.30
C ALA A 465 18.33 0.70 10.71
N MET A 466 18.96 -0.47 10.85
CA MET A 466 19.56 -0.88 12.12
C MET A 466 20.84 -0.11 12.47
N SER A 467 21.58 0.43 11.50
CA SER A 467 22.73 1.31 11.77
C SER A 467 22.26 2.70 12.18
N GLU A 468 21.35 3.33 11.41
CA GLU A 468 20.72 4.62 11.72
C GLU A 468 20.09 4.63 13.12
N LEU A 469 19.22 3.65 13.43
CA LEU A 469 18.55 3.56 14.73
C LEU A 469 19.55 3.45 15.89
N ARG A 470 20.64 2.69 15.72
CA ARG A 470 21.68 2.56 16.74
C ARG A 470 22.48 3.84 16.91
N PHE A 471 22.92 4.45 15.81
CA PHE A 471 23.74 5.65 15.82
C PHE A 471 22.99 6.82 16.47
N VAL A 472 21.77 7.12 16.01
CA VAL A 472 20.96 8.21 16.57
C VAL A 472 20.60 7.96 18.03
N THR A 473 20.21 6.73 18.40
CA THR A 473 19.91 6.41 19.81
C THR A 473 21.15 6.60 20.70
N ALA A 474 22.32 6.11 20.28
CA ALA A 474 23.56 6.26 21.03
C ALA A 474 24.00 7.73 21.14
N LEU A 475 23.91 8.49 20.04
CA LEU A 475 24.25 9.92 20.00
C LEU A 475 23.39 10.74 20.97
N LEU A 476 22.07 10.50 21.01
CA LEU A 476 21.16 11.23 21.90
C LEU A 476 21.29 10.79 23.36
N VAL A 477 21.32 9.49 23.65
CA VAL A 477 21.39 8.99 25.04
C VAL A 477 22.74 9.28 25.70
N SER A 478 23.84 9.32 24.93
CA SER A 478 25.17 9.69 25.47
C SER A 478 25.32 11.18 25.78
N ARG A 479 24.59 12.07 25.09
CA ARG A 479 24.70 13.53 25.24
C ARG A 479 23.61 14.15 26.13
N TYR A 480 22.48 13.48 26.31
CA TYR A 480 21.31 14.04 26.99
C TYR A 480 20.73 13.11 28.06
N ASP A 481 20.22 13.73 29.12
CA ASP A 481 19.14 13.18 29.93
C ASP A 481 17.82 13.55 29.25
N ILE A 482 17.02 12.53 28.94
CA ILE A 482 15.83 12.63 28.09
C ILE A 482 14.61 12.30 28.94
N GLY A 483 13.70 13.27 29.07
CA GLY A 483 12.43 13.13 29.79
C GLY A 483 11.23 13.47 28.89
N PHE A 484 10.02 13.26 29.41
CA PHE A 484 8.82 13.82 28.80
C PHE A 484 8.77 15.34 29.01
N ALA A 485 8.28 16.07 28.02
CA ALA A 485 8.00 17.49 28.18
C ALA A 485 6.84 17.72 29.16
N LYS A 486 6.70 18.95 29.67
CA LYS A 486 5.62 19.33 30.59
C LYS A 486 4.24 19.08 29.98
N GLY A 487 3.54 18.06 30.49
CA GLY A 487 2.21 17.66 30.03
C GLY A 487 2.18 16.54 28.99
N GLU A 488 3.34 15.99 28.60
CA GLU A 488 3.42 14.76 27.80
C GLU A 488 3.40 13.53 28.73
N ASP A 489 2.67 12.48 28.32
CA ASP A 489 2.59 11.19 29.01
C ASP A 489 3.13 10.02 28.16
N GLY A 490 3.51 10.30 26.90
CA GLY A 490 3.98 9.32 25.93
C GLY A 490 2.89 8.41 25.37
N THR A 491 1.65 8.50 25.85
CA THR A 491 0.52 7.70 25.37
C THR A 491 -0.01 8.22 24.04
N SER A 492 0.13 9.53 23.79
CA SER A 492 -0.06 10.25 22.52
C SER A 492 0.32 9.43 21.29
N VAL A 493 1.58 8.96 21.24
CA VAL A 493 2.19 8.12 20.19
C VAL A 493 1.30 6.95 19.77
N LEU A 494 0.72 6.23 20.73
CA LEU A 494 -0.10 5.03 20.51
C LEU A 494 -1.61 5.32 20.43
N ARG A 495 -2.08 6.33 21.18
CA ARG A 495 -3.47 6.80 21.25
C ARG A 495 -3.92 7.41 19.92
N GLU A 496 -3.01 8.11 19.25
CA GLU A 496 -3.28 8.85 18.01
C GLU A 496 -2.75 8.14 16.77
N LEU A 497 -1.98 7.06 16.94
CA LEU A 497 -1.47 6.15 15.91
C LEU A 497 -2.53 5.84 14.83
N ARG A 498 -2.14 5.99 13.56
CA ARG A 498 -2.94 5.63 12.39
C ARG A 498 -2.21 4.63 11.51
N ASP A 499 -2.97 3.67 11.01
CA ASP A 499 -2.62 2.77 9.92
C ASP A 499 -3.02 3.45 8.60
N GLN A 500 -2.03 3.95 7.87
CA GLN A 500 -2.17 4.74 6.64
C GLN A 500 -1.15 4.26 5.61
N PHE A 501 -1.25 2.98 5.21
CA PHE A 501 -0.24 2.21 4.45
C PHE A 501 1.02 1.89 5.28
N THR A 502 1.56 2.89 5.98
CA THR A 502 2.58 2.73 7.03
C THR A 502 1.99 3.10 8.40
N ALA A 503 2.74 2.84 9.47
CA ALA A 503 2.40 3.31 10.81
C ALA A 503 2.71 4.80 10.95
N ALA A 504 1.68 5.63 11.12
CA ALA A 504 1.81 7.07 11.41
C ALA A 504 1.53 7.32 12.90
N PRO A 505 2.57 7.40 13.77
CA PRO A 505 2.39 7.64 15.20
C PRO A 505 1.85 9.05 15.50
N GLY A 506 1.38 9.24 16.74
CA GLY A 506 1.18 10.58 17.30
C GLY A 506 2.49 11.36 17.50
N ALA A 507 2.37 12.64 17.85
CA ALA A 507 3.51 13.43 18.32
C ALA A 507 4.13 12.81 19.59
N LEU A 508 5.39 13.13 19.88
CA LEU A 508 6.06 12.77 21.14
C LEU A 508 6.95 13.91 21.61
N ASN A 509 6.49 14.68 22.58
CA ASN A 509 7.15 15.88 23.06
C ASN A 509 8.14 15.53 24.18
N LEU A 510 9.43 15.50 23.87
CA LEU A 510 10.48 15.21 24.86
C LEU A 510 11.21 16.48 25.29
N SER A 511 11.64 16.49 26.55
CA SER A 511 12.60 17.46 27.08
C SER A 511 14.00 16.85 27.06
N PHE A 512 14.96 17.58 26.49
CA PHE A 512 16.36 17.18 26.44
C PHE A 512 17.18 18.10 27.34
N GLN A 513 17.77 17.55 28.40
CA GLN A 513 18.75 18.24 29.24
C GLN A 513 20.15 17.73 28.86
N ARG A 514 21.06 18.62 28.46
CA ARG A 514 22.42 18.20 28.09
C ARG A 514 23.16 17.68 29.33
N ARG A 515 23.74 16.48 29.23
CA ARG A 515 24.60 15.90 30.27
C ARG A 515 25.82 16.79 30.47
N GLY A 516 26.22 16.98 31.72
CA GLY A 516 27.48 17.63 32.05
C GLY A 516 28.66 16.81 31.51
N LEU A 517 29.72 17.50 31.04
CA LEU A 517 31.01 16.86 30.77
C LEU A 517 31.78 16.76 32.08
N ASP A 518 31.23 15.97 33.01
CA ASP A 518 31.64 15.92 34.42
C ASP A 518 32.92 15.08 34.61
N GLY A 519 33.98 15.54 33.94
CA GLY A 519 35.37 15.21 34.22
C GLY A 519 36.19 16.42 34.68
N GLN A 520 35.64 17.65 34.61
CA GLN A 520 36.29 18.88 35.10
C GLN A 520 35.28 19.93 35.62
N THR A 521 35.03 19.94 36.93
CA THR A 521 34.63 21.14 37.71
C THR A 521 34.70 20.83 39.21
N GLY A 522 35.36 21.70 39.98
CA GLY A 522 35.45 21.61 41.45
C GLY A 522 36.69 20.87 41.96
#